data_AF-A0A7W6A4L5-F1
#
_entry.id   AF-A0A7W6A4L5-F1
#
_cell.length_a   1.000
_cell.length_b   1.000
_cell.length_c   1.000
_cell.angle_alpha   90.00
_cell.angle_beta   90.00
_cell.angle_gamma   90.00
#
_symmetry.space_group_name_H-M   'P 1'
#
loop_
_entity.id
_entity.type
_entity.pdbx_description
1 polymer ?
#
loop_
_entity_poly.entity_id
_entity_poly.type
_entity_poly.pdbx_seq_one_letter_code
_entity_poly.pdbx_strand_id
1 'polypeptide(L)'
;MIRRLLAGVAVAAFATAAHTVWAQSAGEARVLEILKTTPLIDGHNDLPWALRQQYGNDVYAVDLTTDLEATTQLHTDIARLRAGGVGGQFWSVYVPASLTPLEAVEETFEQIDTAKRIIAAHPDVFGLATTADQVDAVFASGRIASLIGMEGGYSIDDSLALLREFHRAGARYMTLTHSKTTTWADSATDAPKWGGLSPFGEDVVREMNRLGMMVDLSHVSEDTMLDAMRVSDAPVIFSHSSARAITAHPRNVPDRVLRMMPEDGGIVMINLAPGFVSERVRAWNADRAGEEARLKTLNPGDPTAVEAGLTAWSAAHPTPEATLADVVAHIQHVRQVAGVDHVGLGADFDGIGSLPEGMTGVDAYPRILAALMDAGWTEADIRKIAGENLLRVMRAVEAAAASKASERPSLAKPTAG
;
A
#
# COMPACT_ATOMS: atom_id res chain seq x y z
N MET A 1 10.60 69.85 39.76
CA MET A 1 11.39 68.62 39.99
C MET A 1 10.38 67.50 40.26
N ILE A 2 10.02 66.70 39.24
CA ILE A 2 10.59 65.36 38.94
C ILE A 2 10.35 64.43 40.14
N ARG A 3 9.52 63.39 40.15
CA ARG A 3 9.38 62.22 39.25
C ARG A 3 8.10 61.47 39.68
N ARG A 4 7.30 60.93 38.74
CA ARG A 4 6.40 59.78 39.00
C ARG A 4 6.60 58.76 37.89
N LEU A 5 6.92 57.53 38.31
CA LEU A 5 7.06 56.34 37.46
C LEU A 5 5.67 55.91 36.95
N LEU A 6 5.59 55.58 35.67
CA LEU A 6 4.50 54.80 35.08
C LEU A 6 5.13 53.54 34.49
N ALA A 7 4.78 52.38 35.06
CA ALA A 7 5.07 51.07 34.50
C ALA A 7 4.01 50.75 33.44
N GLY A 8 4.44 50.60 32.19
CA GLY A 8 3.59 50.10 31.09
C GLY A 8 3.76 48.60 30.96
N VAL A 9 2.67 47.86 31.12
CA VAL A 9 2.59 46.42 30.81
C VAL A 9 2.45 46.27 29.30
N ALA A 10 3.41 45.60 28.67
CA ALA A 10 3.32 45.21 27.27
C ALA A 10 2.55 43.89 27.18
N VAL A 11 1.35 43.91 26.59
CA VAL A 11 0.61 42.71 26.19
C VAL A 11 1.15 42.28 24.83
N ALA A 12 1.91 41.19 24.79
CA ALA A 12 2.30 40.54 23.55
C ALA A 12 1.10 39.75 23.02
N ALA A 13 0.57 40.16 21.87
CA ALA A 13 -0.45 39.40 21.15
C ALA A 13 0.22 38.18 20.50
N PHE A 14 -0.12 36.99 20.99
CA PHE A 14 0.18 35.74 20.30
C PHE A 14 -0.74 35.64 19.07
N ALA A 15 -0.16 35.76 17.87
CA ALA A 15 -0.84 35.38 16.65
C ALA A 15 -0.84 33.84 16.59
N THR A 16 -1.97 33.23 16.91
CA THR A 16 -2.24 31.83 16.60
C THR A 16 -2.33 31.69 15.08
N ALA A 17 -1.38 30.98 14.47
CA ALA A 17 -1.53 30.54 13.09
C ALA A 17 -2.72 29.56 13.04
N ALA A 18 -3.87 30.05 12.58
CA ALA A 18 -5.01 29.20 12.30
C ALA A 18 -4.61 28.23 11.18
N HIS A 19 -4.57 26.94 11.49
CA HIS A 19 -4.50 25.91 10.46
C HIS A 19 -5.78 25.99 9.64
N THR A 20 -5.61 26.08 8.32
CA THR A 20 -6.73 25.99 7.39
C THR A 20 -7.20 24.55 7.42
N VAL A 21 -8.16 24.22 8.29
CA VAL A 21 -8.98 23.02 8.10
C VAL A 21 -9.75 23.28 6.82
N TRP A 22 -9.44 22.56 5.75
CA TRP A 22 -10.18 22.69 4.51
C TRP A 22 -11.62 22.27 4.81
N ALA A 23 -12.57 23.19 4.65
CA ALA A 23 -13.96 22.89 4.92
C ALA A 23 -14.40 21.72 4.04
N GLN A 24 -14.94 20.67 4.66
CA GLN A 24 -15.40 19.47 3.97
C GLN A 24 -16.37 19.86 2.84
N SER A 25 -16.08 19.39 1.62
CA SER A 25 -16.93 19.70 0.47
C SER A 25 -18.26 18.93 0.54
N ALA A 26 -19.28 19.40 -0.18
CA ALA A 26 -20.54 18.67 -0.29
C ALA A 26 -20.35 17.27 -0.91
N GLY A 27 -19.36 17.12 -1.81
CA GLY A 27 -18.96 15.83 -2.39
C GLY A 27 -18.36 14.89 -1.35
N GLU A 28 -17.41 15.39 -0.54
CA GLU A 28 -16.81 14.61 0.56
C GLU A 28 -17.86 14.18 1.59
N ALA A 29 -18.80 15.05 1.94
CA ALA A 29 -19.91 14.70 2.83
C ALA A 29 -20.78 13.59 2.21
N ARG A 30 -21.08 13.64 0.91
CA ARG A 30 -21.83 12.58 0.22
C ARG A 30 -21.08 11.25 0.20
N VAL A 31 -19.77 11.28 -0.02
CA VAL A 31 -18.92 10.09 0.06
C VAL A 31 -18.99 9.47 1.45
N LEU A 32 -18.83 10.26 2.52
CA LEU A 32 -18.92 9.73 3.88
C LEU A 32 -20.27 9.07 4.17
N GLU A 33 -21.39 9.56 3.61
CA GLU A 33 -22.68 8.87 3.72
C GLU A 33 -22.67 7.50 3.04
N ILE A 34 -21.99 7.34 1.90
CA ILE A 34 -21.81 6.04 1.23
C ILE A 34 -20.97 5.11 2.10
N LEU A 35 -19.86 5.62 2.64
CA LEU A 35 -18.90 4.85 3.45
C LEU A 35 -19.45 4.40 4.81
N LYS A 36 -20.60 4.92 5.27
CA LYS A 36 -21.31 4.37 6.44
C LYS A 36 -21.87 2.98 6.20
N THR A 37 -22.15 2.63 4.95
CA THR A 37 -22.77 1.34 4.57
C THR A 37 -21.88 0.46 3.71
N THR A 38 -20.75 1.00 3.23
CA THR A 38 -19.80 0.27 2.42
C THR A 38 -18.41 0.46 3.02
N PRO A 39 -17.73 -0.63 3.45
CA PRO A 39 -16.40 -0.50 3.99
C PRO A 39 -15.46 0.01 2.89
N LEU A 40 -14.80 1.15 3.13
CA LEU A 40 -13.60 1.48 2.37
C LEU A 40 -12.49 0.55 2.83
N ILE A 41 -11.97 -0.29 1.93
CA ILE A 41 -10.90 -1.23 2.23
C ILE A 41 -9.65 -0.80 1.49
N ASP A 42 -8.64 -0.40 2.25
CA ASP A 42 -7.32 -0.12 1.69
C ASP A 42 -6.47 -1.39 1.64
N GLY A 43 -5.82 -1.58 0.49
CA GLY A 43 -5.05 -2.76 0.16
C GLY A 43 -3.64 -2.84 0.73
N HIS A 44 -3.06 -1.72 1.21
CA HIS A 44 -1.66 -1.69 1.64
C HIS A 44 -1.32 -0.49 2.53
N ASN A 45 -0.98 -0.75 3.80
CA ASN A 45 -0.50 0.25 4.76
C ASN A 45 0.60 -0.35 5.65
N ASP A 46 1.74 0.35 5.72
CA ASP A 46 2.97 -0.08 6.38
C ASP A 46 3.13 0.43 7.82
N LEU A 47 2.04 0.84 8.49
CA LEU A 47 2.09 1.24 9.89
C LEU A 47 2.88 0.24 10.78
N PRO A 48 2.74 -1.10 10.64
CA PRO A 48 3.60 -2.04 11.39
C PRO A 48 5.10 -1.83 11.15
N TRP A 49 5.53 -1.60 9.90
CA TRP A 49 6.93 -1.34 9.57
C TRP A 49 7.40 0.03 10.09
N ALA A 50 6.57 1.06 9.98
CA ALA A 50 6.89 2.38 10.52
C ALA A 50 7.07 2.34 12.06
N LEU A 51 6.23 1.58 12.77
CA LEU A 51 6.39 1.34 14.22
C LEU A 51 7.67 0.58 14.55
N ARG A 52 8.01 -0.46 13.78
CA ARG A 52 9.29 -1.18 13.94
C ARG A 52 10.47 -0.22 13.79
N GLN A 53 10.51 0.55 12.72
CA GLN A 53 11.65 1.38 12.35
C GLN A 53 11.84 2.60 13.25
N GLN A 54 10.75 3.27 13.60
CA GLN A 54 10.81 4.58 14.27
C GLN A 54 10.58 4.48 15.78
N TYR A 55 9.96 3.40 16.25
CA TYR A 55 9.47 3.29 17.63
C TYR A 55 9.83 1.95 18.29
N GLY A 56 10.89 1.29 17.82
CA GLY A 56 11.44 0.08 18.46
C GLY A 56 10.45 -1.08 18.49
N ASN A 57 9.48 -1.09 17.57
CA ASN A 57 8.40 -2.07 17.49
C ASN A 57 7.41 -2.07 18.68
N ASP A 58 7.42 -1.02 19.50
CA ASP A 58 6.48 -0.83 20.60
C ASP A 58 5.24 -0.08 20.12
N VAL A 59 4.10 -0.79 20.05
CA VAL A 59 2.81 -0.24 19.61
C VAL A 59 2.23 0.78 20.60
N TYR A 60 2.80 0.89 21.81
CA TYR A 60 2.41 1.87 22.82
C TYR A 60 3.34 3.08 22.89
N ALA A 61 4.46 3.07 22.15
CA ALA A 61 5.38 4.20 22.09
C ALA A 61 4.78 5.41 21.33
N VAL A 62 3.70 5.19 20.58
CA VAL A 62 2.90 6.21 19.91
C VAL A 62 1.44 6.02 20.28
N ASP A 63 0.78 7.09 20.70
CA ASP A 63 -0.66 7.05 21.01
C ASP A 63 -1.49 7.27 19.73
N LEU A 64 -1.87 6.18 19.06
CA LEU A 64 -2.71 6.20 17.85
C LEU A 64 -4.09 6.84 18.07
N THR A 65 -4.51 7.12 19.32
CA THR A 65 -5.77 7.82 19.62
C THR A 65 -5.65 9.34 19.51
N THR A 66 -4.43 9.86 19.35
CA THR A 66 -4.15 11.28 19.18
C THR A 66 -3.91 11.65 17.71
N ASP A 67 -3.95 12.95 17.42
CA ASP A 67 -3.56 13.46 16.10
C ASP A 67 -2.04 13.38 15.94
N LEU A 68 -1.61 12.47 15.08
CA LEU A 68 -0.19 12.21 14.83
C LEU A 68 0.39 13.04 13.69
N GLU A 69 -0.43 13.75 12.91
CA GLU A 69 0.05 14.56 11.78
C GLU A 69 1.00 15.66 12.26
N ALA A 70 0.66 16.33 13.36
CA ALA A 70 1.45 17.44 13.90
C ALA A 70 2.70 16.99 14.68
N THR A 71 2.80 15.71 15.04
CA THR A 71 3.79 15.23 16.02
C THR A 71 4.70 14.13 15.49
N THR A 72 4.34 13.50 14.38
CA THR A 72 5.09 12.38 13.78
C THR A 72 5.13 12.52 12.26
N GLN A 73 5.83 11.60 11.59
CA GLN A 73 5.76 11.43 10.13
C GLN A 73 4.74 10.36 9.71
N LEU A 74 3.95 9.82 10.66
CA LEU A 74 2.99 8.77 10.37
C LEU A 74 1.80 9.33 9.60
N HIS A 75 1.41 8.61 8.56
CA HIS A 75 0.22 8.86 7.76
C HIS A 75 -1.05 8.30 8.44
N THR A 76 -0.90 7.47 9.46
CA THR A 76 -2.00 6.73 10.09
C THR A 76 -2.15 7.02 11.57
N ASP A 77 -3.35 7.42 11.97
CA ASP A 77 -3.87 7.37 13.34
C ASP A 77 -5.38 7.11 13.31
N ILE A 78 -5.97 6.83 14.48
CA ILE A 78 -7.38 6.43 14.57
C ILE A 78 -8.31 7.58 14.17
N ALA A 79 -7.97 8.82 14.52
CA ALA A 79 -8.80 9.97 14.17
C ALA A 79 -8.88 10.16 12.64
N ARG A 80 -7.73 10.10 11.95
CA ARG A 80 -7.66 10.18 10.49
C ARG A 80 -8.26 8.96 9.81
N LEU A 81 -8.09 7.74 10.33
CA LEU A 81 -8.77 6.54 9.79
C LEU A 81 -10.29 6.71 9.79
N ARG A 82 -10.85 7.25 10.88
CA ARG A 82 -12.29 7.54 11.00
C ARG A 82 -12.72 8.68 10.08
N ALA A 83 -11.94 9.75 10.00
CA ALA A 83 -12.21 10.87 9.09
C ALA A 83 -12.18 10.45 7.61
N GLY A 84 -11.28 9.53 7.26
CA GLY A 84 -11.17 8.93 5.93
C GLY A 84 -12.28 7.93 5.58
N GLY A 85 -13.10 7.54 6.56
CA GLY A 85 -14.14 6.52 6.37
C GLY A 85 -13.58 5.11 6.13
N VAL A 86 -12.36 4.82 6.60
CA VAL A 86 -11.73 3.50 6.45
C VAL A 86 -12.56 2.46 7.22
N GLY A 87 -13.06 1.46 6.49
CA GLY A 87 -13.84 0.34 7.02
C GLY A 87 -13.06 -0.97 7.09
N GLY A 88 -11.98 -1.08 6.32
CA GLY A 88 -11.02 -2.17 6.39
C GLY A 88 -9.62 -1.76 5.95
N GLN A 89 -8.62 -2.48 6.42
CA GLN A 89 -7.21 -2.22 6.13
C GLN A 89 -6.45 -3.54 6.03
N PHE A 90 -5.69 -3.72 4.96
CA PHE A 90 -4.59 -4.67 4.95
C PHE A 90 -3.36 -4.02 5.57
N TRP A 91 -2.96 -4.52 6.74
CA TRP A 91 -1.70 -4.14 7.37
C TRP A 91 -0.58 -4.93 6.71
N SER A 92 0.33 -4.23 6.04
CA SER A 92 1.52 -4.81 5.45
C SER A 92 2.43 -5.34 6.56
N VAL A 93 2.89 -6.58 6.39
CA VAL A 93 3.94 -7.18 7.23
C VAL A 93 5.25 -7.24 6.45
N TYR A 94 5.52 -6.17 5.70
CA TYR A 94 6.77 -5.94 4.97
C TYR A 94 8.00 -6.10 5.85
N VAL A 95 9.03 -6.69 5.25
CA VAL A 95 10.41 -6.71 5.74
C VAL A 95 11.37 -6.52 4.56
N PRO A 96 12.59 -5.97 4.75
CA PRO A 96 13.48 -5.62 3.65
C PRO A 96 13.96 -6.82 2.83
N ALA A 97 13.93 -6.69 1.50
CA ALA A 97 14.49 -7.67 0.56
C ALA A 97 16.02 -7.84 0.64
N SER A 98 16.70 -7.10 1.54
CA SER A 98 18.13 -7.26 1.83
C SER A 98 18.43 -8.27 2.92
N LEU A 99 17.43 -8.70 3.69
CA LEU A 99 17.60 -9.71 4.73
C LEU A 99 18.00 -11.07 4.13
N THR A 100 18.70 -11.88 4.91
CA THR A 100 18.84 -13.29 4.56
C THR A 100 17.47 -13.99 4.67
N PRO A 101 17.27 -15.13 3.97
CA PRO A 101 15.96 -15.77 3.96
C PRO A 101 15.42 -16.13 5.35
N LEU A 102 16.26 -16.65 6.26
CA LEU A 102 15.84 -17.00 7.61
C LEU A 102 15.48 -15.75 8.45
N GLU A 103 16.25 -14.68 8.34
CA GLU A 103 15.94 -13.40 8.99
C GLU A 103 14.61 -12.84 8.46
N ALA A 104 14.36 -12.91 7.15
CA ALA A 104 13.09 -12.47 6.56
C ALA A 104 11.90 -13.26 7.12
N VAL A 105 12.03 -14.57 7.32
CA VAL A 105 10.98 -15.40 7.95
C VAL A 105 10.71 -14.94 9.38
N GLU A 106 11.77 -14.78 10.19
CA GLU A 106 11.67 -14.34 11.58
C GLU A 106 11.00 -12.96 11.68
N GLU A 107 11.53 -11.98 10.96
CA GLU A 107 11.00 -10.61 11.01
C GLU A 107 9.56 -10.53 10.47
N THR A 108 9.19 -11.35 9.47
CA THR A 108 7.80 -11.36 8.98
C THR A 108 6.85 -11.86 10.07
N PHE A 109 7.24 -12.86 10.87
CA PHE A 109 6.43 -13.27 12.03
C PHE A 109 6.36 -12.19 13.11
N GLU A 110 7.45 -11.46 13.37
CA GLU A 110 7.44 -10.31 14.28
C GLU A 110 6.52 -9.18 13.78
N GLN A 111 6.49 -8.93 12.47
CA GLN A 111 5.58 -7.95 11.87
C GLN A 111 4.11 -8.39 11.97
N ILE A 112 3.82 -9.68 11.78
CA ILE A 112 2.49 -10.24 12.03
C ILE A 112 2.07 -10.06 13.49
N ASP A 113 2.97 -10.32 14.44
CA ASP A 113 2.73 -10.07 15.85
C ASP A 113 2.46 -8.57 16.11
N THR A 114 3.24 -7.69 15.50
CA THR A 114 3.08 -6.24 15.60
C THR A 114 1.71 -5.78 15.12
N ALA A 115 1.28 -6.21 13.93
CA ALA A 115 -0.06 -5.93 13.43
C ALA A 115 -1.16 -6.42 14.40
N LYS A 116 -0.99 -7.62 14.97
CA LYS A 116 -1.94 -8.14 15.98
C LYS A 116 -1.92 -7.36 17.29
N ARG A 117 -0.76 -6.86 17.73
CA ARG A 117 -0.64 -6.01 18.92
C ARG A 117 -1.30 -4.66 18.72
N ILE A 118 -1.19 -4.04 17.54
CA ILE A 118 -1.95 -2.82 17.18
C ILE A 118 -3.45 -3.08 17.32
N ILE A 119 -3.94 -4.17 16.73
CA ILE A 119 -5.37 -4.55 16.78
C ILE A 119 -5.81 -4.80 18.24
N ALA A 120 -5.00 -5.51 19.02
CA ALA A 120 -5.31 -5.86 20.41
C ALA A 120 -5.25 -4.67 21.37
N ALA A 121 -4.45 -3.64 21.06
CA ALA A 121 -4.36 -2.41 21.85
C ALA A 121 -5.62 -1.54 21.72
N HIS A 122 -6.36 -1.65 20.61
CA HIS A 122 -7.58 -0.87 20.35
C HIS A 122 -8.75 -1.76 19.88
N PRO A 123 -9.24 -2.68 20.74
CA PRO A 123 -10.23 -3.70 20.35
C PRO A 123 -11.64 -3.12 20.07
N ASP A 124 -11.91 -1.90 20.54
CA ASP A 124 -13.10 -1.09 20.25
C ASP A 124 -13.02 -0.38 18.90
N VAL A 125 -11.83 -0.30 18.30
CA VAL A 125 -11.58 0.33 16.99
C VAL A 125 -11.34 -0.71 15.92
N PHE A 126 -10.53 -1.74 16.19
CA PHE A 126 -10.11 -2.75 15.22
C PHE A 126 -10.72 -4.13 15.50
N GLY A 127 -10.89 -4.92 14.45
CA GLY A 127 -11.18 -6.35 14.56
C GLY A 127 -10.42 -7.13 13.50
N LEU A 128 -9.68 -8.16 13.90
CA LEU A 128 -8.98 -9.05 12.97
C LEU A 128 -10.00 -9.77 12.07
N ALA A 129 -9.79 -9.71 10.77
CA ALA A 129 -10.59 -10.40 9.77
C ALA A 129 -9.69 -11.20 8.83
N THR A 130 -10.17 -12.37 8.44
CA THR A 130 -9.45 -13.32 7.60
C THR A 130 -10.31 -13.89 6.47
N THR A 131 -11.57 -13.46 6.38
CA THR A 131 -12.48 -13.77 5.27
C THR A 131 -13.30 -12.52 4.94
N ALA A 132 -13.89 -12.47 3.75
CA ALA A 132 -14.77 -11.37 3.33
C ALA A 132 -15.96 -11.21 4.30
N ASP A 133 -16.56 -12.32 4.75
CA ASP A 133 -17.67 -12.28 5.70
C ASP A 133 -17.24 -11.78 7.10
N GLN A 134 -16.00 -12.02 7.51
CA GLN A 134 -15.45 -11.43 8.72
C GLN A 134 -15.21 -9.93 8.56
N VAL A 135 -14.80 -9.46 7.37
CA VAL A 135 -14.69 -8.03 7.08
C VAL A 135 -16.05 -7.35 7.25
N ASP A 136 -17.10 -7.91 6.62
CA ASP A 136 -18.46 -7.38 6.75
C ASP A 136 -18.95 -7.39 8.22
N ALA A 137 -18.69 -8.47 8.95
CA ALA A 137 -19.09 -8.58 10.36
C ALA A 137 -18.35 -7.58 11.28
N VAL A 138 -17.05 -7.36 11.07
CA VAL A 138 -16.28 -6.38 11.84
C VAL A 138 -16.76 -4.96 11.50
N PHE A 139 -16.93 -4.66 10.21
CA PHE A 139 -17.42 -3.36 9.76
C PHE A 139 -18.82 -3.04 10.31
N ALA A 140 -19.75 -4.02 10.27
CA ALA A 140 -21.09 -3.87 10.84
C ALA A 140 -21.10 -3.61 12.35
N SER A 141 -20.03 -3.96 13.07
CA SER A 141 -19.85 -3.62 14.50
C SER A 141 -19.35 -2.19 14.75
N GLY A 142 -19.12 -1.40 13.70
CA GLY A 142 -18.55 -0.05 13.78
C GLY A 142 -17.03 -0.03 13.91
N ARG A 143 -16.37 -1.18 13.71
CA ARG A 143 -14.91 -1.34 13.80
C ARG A 143 -14.28 -1.44 12.42
N ILE A 144 -12.99 -1.20 12.35
CA ILE A 144 -12.19 -1.32 11.13
C ILE A 144 -11.71 -2.76 11.02
N ALA A 145 -12.11 -3.44 9.94
CA ALA A 145 -11.66 -4.79 9.64
C ALA A 145 -10.16 -4.79 9.32
N SER A 146 -9.38 -5.46 10.15
CA SER A 146 -7.92 -5.51 10.01
C SER A 146 -7.51 -6.85 9.43
N LEU A 147 -6.90 -6.82 8.25
CA LEU A 147 -6.35 -7.97 7.55
C LEU A 147 -4.82 -7.85 7.50
N ILE A 148 -4.13 -8.93 7.12
CA ILE A 148 -2.67 -8.98 7.09
C ILE A 148 -2.22 -9.38 5.69
N GLY A 149 -1.25 -8.65 5.15
CA GLY A 149 -0.69 -8.89 3.83
C GLY A 149 0.83 -8.95 3.84
N MET A 150 1.41 -10.02 3.28
CA MET A 150 2.86 -10.17 3.18
C MET A 150 3.38 -9.46 1.94
N GLU A 151 4.53 -8.78 2.05
CA GLU A 151 5.12 -8.05 0.94
C GLU A 151 6.52 -8.58 0.60
N GLY A 152 6.54 -9.61 -0.26
CA GLY A 152 7.78 -10.22 -0.74
C GLY A 152 7.82 -11.73 -0.52
N GLY A 153 7.97 -12.47 -1.62
CA GLY A 153 8.07 -13.93 -1.58
C GLY A 153 9.33 -14.49 -0.91
N TYR A 154 10.35 -13.68 -0.68
CA TYR A 154 11.52 -14.11 0.10
C TYR A 154 11.19 -14.41 1.56
N SER A 155 10.07 -13.88 2.09
CA SER A 155 9.60 -14.18 3.45
C SER A 155 9.24 -15.65 3.68
N ILE A 156 9.04 -16.45 2.62
CA ILE A 156 8.74 -17.89 2.78
C ILE A 156 9.98 -18.78 2.71
N ASP A 157 11.18 -18.23 2.52
CA ASP A 157 12.46 -18.98 2.41
C ASP A 157 12.30 -20.24 1.54
N ASP A 158 11.72 -20.06 0.35
CA ASP A 158 11.50 -21.13 -0.63
C ASP A 158 10.74 -22.36 -0.09
N SER A 159 9.89 -22.15 0.93
CA SER A 159 9.18 -23.19 1.64
C SER A 159 7.67 -23.00 1.57
N LEU A 160 7.02 -23.90 0.82
CA LEU A 160 5.56 -24.00 0.82
C LEU A 160 5.00 -24.35 2.20
N ALA A 161 5.79 -24.95 3.10
CA ALA A 161 5.38 -25.16 4.47
C ALA A 161 5.30 -23.84 5.25
N LEU A 162 6.28 -22.94 5.07
CA LEU A 162 6.24 -21.62 5.71
C LEU A 162 5.12 -20.76 5.15
N LEU A 163 4.86 -20.80 3.84
CA LEU A 163 3.68 -20.17 3.23
C LEU A 163 2.37 -20.56 3.95
N ARG A 164 2.20 -21.86 4.23
CA ARG A 164 1.04 -22.36 4.99
C ARG A 164 1.01 -21.87 6.43
N GLU A 165 2.16 -21.79 7.11
CA GLU A 165 2.20 -21.27 8.49
C GLU A 165 1.89 -19.78 8.55
N PHE A 166 2.36 -18.96 7.61
CA PHE A 166 1.98 -17.55 7.51
C PHE A 166 0.47 -17.38 7.26
N HIS A 167 -0.10 -18.20 6.38
CA HIS A 167 -1.56 -18.21 6.18
C HIS A 167 -2.31 -18.54 7.48
N ARG A 168 -1.86 -19.55 8.25
CA ARG A 168 -2.44 -19.88 9.57
C ARG A 168 -2.24 -18.76 10.59
N ALA A 169 -1.12 -18.04 10.51
CA ALA A 169 -0.86 -16.88 11.35
C ALA A 169 -1.76 -15.68 11.01
N GLY A 170 -2.44 -15.68 9.86
CA GLY A 170 -3.47 -14.71 9.51
C GLY A 170 -3.24 -13.96 8.20
N ALA A 171 -2.10 -14.18 7.51
CA ALA A 171 -1.81 -13.53 6.24
C ALA A 171 -2.80 -13.97 5.14
N ARG A 172 -3.30 -13.02 4.33
CA ARG A 172 -4.32 -13.25 3.30
C ARG A 172 -3.93 -12.82 1.89
N TYR A 173 -2.84 -12.09 1.72
CA TYR A 173 -2.13 -12.03 0.45
C TYR A 173 -0.62 -12.19 0.66
N MET A 174 0.09 -12.52 -0.42
CA MET A 174 1.54 -12.34 -0.49
C MET A 174 1.91 -11.71 -1.84
N THR A 175 2.63 -10.59 -1.79
CA THR A 175 3.30 -10.01 -2.96
C THR A 175 4.46 -10.91 -3.37
N LEU A 176 4.50 -11.36 -4.62
CA LEU A 176 5.47 -12.41 -5.01
C LEU A 176 6.92 -11.94 -4.95
N THR A 177 7.16 -10.64 -5.12
CA THR A 177 8.46 -9.99 -4.96
C THR A 177 8.29 -8.65 -4.23
N HIS A 178 9.41 -8.02 -3.86
CA HIS A 178 9.45 -6.59 -3.53
C HIS A 178 10.42 -5.94 -4.54
N SER A 179 11.38 -5.14 -4.09
CA SER A 179 12.37 -4.47 -4.92
C SER A 179 13.43 -5.37 -5.57
N LYS A 180 13.48 -6.66 -5.22
CA LYS A 180 14.47 -7.64 -5.74
C LYS A 180 13.84 -8.88 -6.33
N THR A 181 14.48 -9.42 -7.36
CA THR A 181 14.17 -10.74 -7.93
C THR A 181 14.47 -11.84 -6.92
N THR A 182 13.49 -12.73 -6.68
CA THR A 182 13.65 -13.86 -5.77
C THR A 182 14.29 -15.06 -6.49
N THR A 183 14.45 -16.17 -5.77
CA THR A 183 14.85 -17.44 -6.38
C THR A 183 13.78 -18.03 -7.31
N TRP A 184 12.58 -17.45 -7.42
CA TRP A 184 11.48 -18.02 -8.22
C TRP A 184 10.54 -17.02 -8.90
N ALA A 185 10.69 -15.70 -8.70
CA ALA A 185 9.92 -14.66 -9.36
C ALA A 185 10.76 -13.40 -9.61
N ASP A 186 10.59 -12.79 -10.78
CA ASP A 186 11.31 -11.57 -11.18
C ASP A 186 10.61 -10.29 -10.67
N SER A 187 11.39 -9.33 -10.17
CA SER A 187 10.90 -8.00 -9.76
C SER A 187 10.91 -7.02 -10.93
N ALA A 188 10.00 -6.04 -10.92
CA ALA A 188 9.99 -4.95 -11.90
C ALA A 188 11.18 -4.00 -11.78
N THR A 189 11.86 -3.99 -10.63
CA THR A 189 12.94 -3.05 -10.31
C THR A 189 14.30 -3.72 -10.17
N ASP A 190 14.44 -4.96 -10.62
CA ASP A 190 15.68 -5.72 -10.57
C ASP A 190 15.95 -6.45 -11.90
N ALA A 191 17.15 -6.99 -12.04
CA ALA A 191 17.51 -7.77 -13.21
C ALA A 191 16.64 -9.04 -13.31
N PRO A 192 16.16 -9.39 -14.52
CA PRO A 192 15.38 -10.61 -14.71
C PRO A 192 16.27 -11.84 -14.55
N LYS A 193 15.71 -12.90 -13.98
CA LYS A 193 16.37 -14.21 -13.81
C LYS A 193 15.60 -15.33 -14.51
N TRP A 194 14.27 -15.28 -14.48
CA TRP A 194 13.41 -16.36 -14.97
C TRP A 194 12.65 -15.97 -16.24
N GLY A 195 12.56 -14.67 -16.54
CA GLY A 195 11.63 -14.16 -17.54
C GLY A 195 10.18 -14.32 -17.08
N GLY A 196 9.92 -14.10 -15.78
CA GLY A 196 8.60 -14.27 -15.18
C GLY A 196 8.62 -15.08 -13.89
N LEU A 197 7.98 -16.26 -13.90
CA LEU A 197 8.02 -17.24 -12.81
C LEU A 197 8.90 -18.45 -13.17
N SER A 198 9.62 -18.97 -12.18
CA SER A 198 10.23 -20.31 -12.31
C SER A 198 9.16 -21.41 -12.16
N PRO A 199 9.46 -22.68 -12.48
CA PRO A 199 8.54 -23.79 -12.18
C PRO A 199 8.13 -23.87 -10.71
N PHE A 200 9.05 -23.56 -9.79
CA PHE A 200 8.71 -23.48 -8.36
C PHE A 200 7.83 -22.27 -8.04
N GLY A 201 8.04 -21.13 -8.72
CA GLY A 201 7.15 -19.97 -8.60
C GLY A 201 5.71 -20.27 -9.03
N GLU A 202 5.52 -21.08 -10.07
CA GLU A 202 4.18 -21.57 -10.43
C GLU A 202 3.57 -22.45 -9.32
N ASP A 203 4.37 -23.30 -8.66
CA ASP A 203 3.92 -24.11 -7.53
C ASP A 203 3.55 -23.27 -6.30
N VAL A 204 4.26 -22.15 -6.07
CA VAL A 204 3.89 -21.16 -5.05
C VAL A 204 2.50 -20.58 -5.35
N VAL A 205 2.24 -20.12 -6.58
CA VAL A 205 0.93 -19.58 -7.00
C VAL A 205 -0.18 -20.61 -6.79
N ARG A 206 0.03 -21.86 -7.21
CA ARG A 206 -0.96 -22.94 -7.02
C ARG A 206 -1.25 -23.22 -5.55
N GLU A 207 -0.21 -23.24 -4.70
CA GLU A 207 -0.39 -23.44 -3.26
C GLU A 207 -1.12 -22.25 -2.62
N MET A 208 -0.89 -21.01 -3.07
CA MET A 208 -1.65 -19.84 -2.65
C MET A 208 -3.14 -19.98 -2.99
N ASN A 209 -3.48 -20.40 -4.22
CA ASN A 209 -4.87 -20.66 -4.61
C ASN A 209 -5.50 -21.77 -3.75
N ARG A 210 -4.78 -22.86 -3.48
CA ARG A 210 -5.25 -23.96 -2.63
C ARG A 210 -5.53 -23.52 -1.18
N LEU A 211 -4.75 -22.55 -0.69
CA LEU A 211 -4.92 -21.99 0.67
C LEU A 211 -6.05 -20.96 0.77
N GLY A 212 -6.36 -20.27 -0.32
CA GLY A 212 -7.18 -19.05 -0.28
C GLY A 212 -6.36 -17.82 0.09
N MET A 213 -5.06 -17.84 -0.22
CA MET A 213 -4.20 -16.66 -0.14
C MET A 213 -4.20 -15.95 -1.50
N MET A 214 -4.51 -14.66 -1.50
CA MET A 214 -4.50 -13.84 -2.71
C MET A 214 -3.07 -13.68 -3.25
N VAL A 215 -2.94 -13.85 -4.57
CA VAL A 215 -1.69 -13.63 -5.30
C VAL A 215 -1.59 -12.14 -5.61
N ASP A 216 -0.63 -11.45 -4.98
CA ASP A 216 -0.40 -10.03 -5.20
C ASP A 216 0.75 -9.80 -6.19
N LEU A 217 0.44 -9.02 -7.22
CA LEU A 217 1.30 -8.70 -8.37
C LEU A 217 1.81 -7.25 -8.34
N SER A 218 1.65 -6.54 -7.23
CA SER A 218 2.50 -5.37 -6.98
C SER A 218 3.97 -5.77 -6.98
N HIS A 219 4.86 -4.86 -7.33
CA HIS A 219 6.34 -5.03 -7.44
C HIS A 219 6.86 -5.97 -8.52
N VAL A 220 6.10 -6.98 -8.95
CA VAL A 220 6.59 -8.01 -9.87
C VAL A 220 6.82 -7.48 -11.28
N SER A 221 7.71 -8.12 -12.04
CA SER A 221 7.94 -7.81 -13.45
C SER A 221 6.68 -8.06 -14.30
N GLU A 222 6.57 -7.42 -15.48
CA GLU A 222 5.42 -7.67 -16.37
C GLU A 222 5.30 -9.14 -16.78
N ASP A 223 6.41 -9.83 -17.04
CA ASP A 223 6.38 -11.25 -17.37
C ASP A 223 5.89 -12.09 -16.18
N THR A 224 6.26 -11.72 -14.95
CA THR A 224 5.74 -12.37 -13.73
C THR A 224 4.24 -12.12 -13.56
N MET A 225 3.73 -10.94 -13.89
CA MET A 225 2.28 -10.67 -13.89
C MET A 225 1.56 -11.65 -14.83
N LEU A 226 2.06 -11.79 -16.06
CA LEU A 226 1.46 -12.63 -17.10
C LEU A 226 1.51 -14.11 -16.73
N ASP A 227 2.64 -14.59 -16.20
CA ASP A 227 2.77 -15.98 -15.75
C ASP A 227 1.87 -16.30 -14.56
N ALA A 228 1.80 -15.41 -13.57
CA ALA A 228 0.93 -15.61 -12.41
C ALA A 228 -0.55 -15.67 -12.82
N MET A 229 -1.00 -14.76 -13.69
CA MET A 229 -2.37 -14.78 -14.23
C MET A 229 -2.67 -16.02 -15.08
N ARG A 230 -1.67 -16.55 -15.80
CA ARG A 230 -1.82 -17.80 -16.56
C ARG A 230 -1.96 -19.02 -15.65
N VAL A 231 -1.28 -19.02 -14.49
CA VAL A 231 -1.21 -20.16 -13.57
C VAL A 231 -2.32 -20.14 -12.53
N SER A 232 -2.79 -18.95 -12.14
CA SER A 232 -3.72 -18.78 -11.03
C SER A 232 -5.13 -19.29 -11.39
N ASP A 233 -5.69 -20.13 -10.51
CA ASP A 233 -7.09 -20.58 -10.58
C ASP A 233 -8.05 -19.64 -9.81
N ALA A 234 -7.52 -18.57 -9.21
CA ALA A 234 -8.28 -17.56 -8.47
C ALA A 234 -7.90 -16.14 -8.94
N PRO A 235 -8.79 -15.15 -8.76
CA PRO A 235 -8.49 -13.77 -9.12
C PRO A 235 -7.23 -13.24 -8.43
N VAL A 236 -6.38 -12.53 -9.18
CA VAL A 236 -5.18 -11.88 -8.65
C VAL A 236 -5.49 -10.48 -8.13
N ILE A 237 -4.59 -9.93 -7.32
CA ILE A 237 -4.66 -8.53 -6.88
C ILE A 237 -3.39 -7.79 -7.27
N PHE A 238 -3.49 -6.46 -7.37
CA PHE A 238 -2.36 -5.56 -7.20
C PHE A 238 -2.64 -4.73 -5.96
N SER A 239 -1.95 -5.00 -4.86
CA SER A 239 -2.25 -4.39 -3.56
C SER A 239 -2.03 -2.88 -3.51
N HIS A 240 -1.05 -2.37 -4.25
CA HIS A 240 -0.70 -0.94 -4.35
C HIS A 240 0.09 -0.68 -5.64
N SER A 241 -0.61 -0.63 -6.78
CA SER A 241 -0.01 -0.29 -8.09
C SER A 241 -0.93 0.59 -8.92
N SER A 242 -0.35 1.45 -9.77
CA SER A 242 -1.10 2.39 -10.61
C SER A 242 -0.94 2.07 -12.11
N ALA A 243 -1.56 2.82 -13.02
CA ALA A 243 -1.49 2.57 -14.48
C ALA A 243 -0.18 3.02 -15.17
N ARG A 244 0.50 2.13 -15.90
CA ARG A 244 1.80 2.43 -16.57
C ARG A 244 1.66 3.36 -17.78
N ALA A 245 0.49 3.36 -18.41
CA ALA A 245 0.20 4.24 -19.53
C ALA A 245 0.08 5.72 -19.13
N ILE A 246 -0.20 6.00 -17.85
CA ILE A 246 -0.29 7.37 -17.31
C ILE A 246 1.08 7.85 -16.81
N THR A 247 1.78 6.99 -16.05
CA THR A 247 3.14 7.26 -15.57
C THR A 247 4.02 6.07 -15.91
N ALA A 248 5.06 6.29 -16.71
CA ALA A 248 5.90 5.25 -17.31
C ALA A 248 6.94 4.72 -16.30
N HIS A 249 6.45 4.08 -15.24
CA HIS A 249 7.25 3.48 -14.17
C HIS A 249 7.08 1.95 -14.12
N PRO A 250 8.15 1.16 -13.89
CA PRO A 250 8.05 -0.31 -13.84
C PRO A 250 7.08 -0.83 -12.78
N ARG A 251 6.94 -0.14 -11.64
CA ARG A 251 5.96 -0.48 -10.58
C ARG A 251 4.50 -0.38 -11.04
N ASN A 252 4.20 0.33 -12.11
CA ASN A 252 2.84 0.47 -12.59
C ASN A 252 2.43 -0.67 -13.53
N VAL A 253 1.13 -0.98 -13.56
CA VAL A 253 0.51 -2.06 -14.33
C VAL A 253 0.37 -1.65 -15.80
N PRO A 254 0.93 -2.41 -16.76
CA PRO A 254 0.80 -2.13 -18.19
C PRO A 254 -0.59 -2.48 -18.71
N ASP A 255 -1.06 -1.76 -19.73
CA ASP A 255 -2.38 -1.99 -20.34
C ASP A 255 -2.59 -3.42 -20.84
N ARG A 256 -1.51 -4.10 -21.24
CA ARG A 256 -1.56 -5.51 -21.63
C ARG A 256 -2.13 -6.38 -20.50
N VAL A 257 -1.72 -6.12 -19.26
CA VAL A 257 -2.18 -6.82 -18.06
C VAL A 257 -3.55 -6.28 -17.62
N LEU A 258 -3.77 -4.97 -17.67
CA LEU A 258 -5.08 -4.37 -17.32
C LEU A 258 -6.24 -4.94 -18.16
N ARG A 259 -6.01 -5.22 -19.46
CA ARG A 259 -7.03 -5.81 -20.34
C ARG A 259 -7.39 -7.26 -19.99
N MET A 260 -6.56 -7.96 -19.20
CA MET A 260 -6.82 -9.33 -18.77
C MET A 260 -7.68 -9.39 -17.49
N MET A 261 -7.81 -8.27 -16.76
CA MET A 261 -8.54 -8.22 -15.48
C MET A 261 -10.02 -8.69 -15.57
N PRO A 262 -10.79 -8.37 -16.63
CA PRO A 262 -12.16 -8.90 -16.76
C PRO A 262 -12.25 -10.42 -16.83
N GLU A 263 -11.28 -11.08 -17.47
CA GLU A 263 -11.24 -12.54 -17.60
C GLU A 263 -10.74 -13.20 -16.31
N ASP A 264 -9.71 -12.61 -15.69
CA ASP A 264 -9.16 -13.06 -14.41
C ASP A 264 -10.13 -12.88 -13.23
N GLY A 265 -10.89 -11.78 -13.23
CA GLY A 265 -11.79 -11.39 -12.14
C GLY A 265 -11.12 -10.54 -11.04
N GLY A 266 -9.83 -10.24 -11.19
CA GLY A 266 -8.98 -9.56 -10.21
C GLY A 266 -9.26 -8.07 -10.00
N ILE A 267 -8.34 -7.40 -9.30
CA ILE A 267 -8.46 -5.98 -8.93
C ILE A 267 -7.10 -5.28 -8.93
N VAL A 268 -7.06 -4.03 -9.39
CA VAL A 268 -5.90 -3.14 -9.29
C VAL A 268 -6.20 -2.05 -8.27
N MET A 269 -5.45 -2.04 -7.17
CA MET A 269 -5.64 -1.10 -6.06
C MET A 269 -4.63 0.04 -6.17
N ILE A 270 -5.13 1.26 -6.37
CA ILE A 270 -4.33 2.40 -6.83
C ILE A 270 -3.45 2.95 -5.70
N ASN A 271 -2.16 3.09 -5.99
CA ASN A 271 -1.12 3.64 -5.12
C ASN A 271 -1.09 5.17 -5.18
N LEU A 272 -0.64 5.83 -4.10
CA LEU A 272 -0.47 7.29 -4.00
C LEU A 272 1.00 7.76 -4.08
N ALA A 273 1.98 6.88 -4.11
CA ALA A 273 3.40 7.18 -4.21
C ALA A 273 3.68 8.20 -5.34
N PRO A 274 4.15 9.43 -5.03
CA PRO A 274 4.27 10.50 -6.02
C PRO A 274 5.07 10.13 -7.27
N GLY A 275 6.17 9.38 -7.11
CA GLY A 275 7.00 8.91 -8.22
C GLY A 275 6.33 7.85 -9.11
N PHE A 276 5.24 7.24 -8.67
CA PHE A 276 4.47 6.26 -9.45
C PHE A 276 3.21 6.88 -10.06
N VAL A 277 2.64 7.93 -9.45
CA VAL A 277 1.42 8.56 -9.96
C VAL A 277 1.65 9.79 -10.82
N SER A 278 2.83 10.40 -10.78
CA SER A 278 3.12 11.62 -11.54
C SER A 278 4.36 11.44 -12.41
N GLU A 279 4.19 11.52 -13.73
CA GLU A 279 5.30 11.46 -14.68
C GLU A 279 6.34 12.56 -14.43
N ARG A 280 5.91 13.73 -13.93
CA ARG A 280 6.82 14.83 -13.55
C ARG A 280 7.74 14.41 -12.40
N VAL A 281 7.16 13.83 -11.35
CA VAL A 281 7.92 13.34 -10.19
C VAL A 281 8.79 12.15 -10.58
N ARG A 282 8.26 11.23 -11.40
CA ARG A 282 9.00 10.09 -11.93
C ARG A 282 10.22 10.52 -12.74
N ALA A 283 10.08 11.51 -13.62
CA ALA A 283 11.18 12.05 -14.41
C ALA A 283 12.23 12.71 -13.52
N TRP A 284 11.81 13.53 -12.57
CA TRP A 284 12.72 14.16 -11.61
C TRP A 284 13.50 13.13 -10.77
N ASN A 285 12.83 12.06 -10.31
CA ASN A 285 13.49 10.97 -9.58
C ASN A 285 14.54 10.26 -10.42
N ALA A 286 14.27 10.05 -11.71
CA ALA A 286 15.23 9.46 -12.64
C ALA A 286 16.46 10.36 -12.85
N ASP A 287 16.24 11.67 -13.01
CA ASP A 287 17.33 12.65 -13.15
C ASP A 287 18.19 12.71 -11.87
N ARG A 288 17.55 12.71 -10.69
CA ARG A 288 18.23 12.65 -9.40
C ARG A 288 19.09 11.39 -9.26
N ALA A 289 18.56 10.23 -9.63
CA ALA A 289 19.29 8.97 -9.58
C ALA A 289 20.50 8.97 -10.54
N GLY A 290 20.33 9.54 -11.74
CA GLY A 290 21.42 9.76 -12.69
C GLY A 290 22.51 10.67 -12.12
N GLU A 291 22.11 11.75 -11.44
CA GLU A 291 23.05 12.64 -10.76
C GLU A 291 23.78 11.96 -9.60
N GLU A 292 23.08 11.18 -8.78
CA GLU A 292 23.70 10.39 -7.71
C GLU A 292 24.78 9.45 -8.26
N ALA A 293 24.48 8.73 -9.34
CA ALA A 293 25.43 7.83 -9.99
C ALA A 293 26.67 8.59 -10.52
N ARG A 294 26.46 9.77 -11.11
CA ARG A 294 27.53 10.66 -11.57
C ARG A 294 28.40 11.12 -10.41
N LEU A 295 27.80 11.59 -9.32
CA LEU A 295 28.51 12.08 -8.13
C LEU A 295 29.31 10.96 -7.44
N LYS A 296 28.76 9.74 -7.35
CA LYS A 296 29.48 8.57 -6.82
C LYS A 296 30.72 8.22 -7.64
N THR A 297 30.66 8.40 -8.96
CA THR A 297 31.80 8.17 -9.86
C THR A 297 32.88 9.26 -9.71
N LEU A 298 32.47 10.52 -9.50
CA LEU A 298 33.40 11.64 -9.32
C LEU A 298 34.04 11.68 -7.94
N ASN A 299 33.37 11.15 -6.93
CA ASN A 299 33.81 11.17 -5.53
C ASN A 299 33.88 9.75 -4.95
N PRO A 300 34.74 8.87 -5.51
CA PRO A 300 34.80 7.47 -5.10
C PRO A 300 35.21 7.35 -3.63
N GLY A 301 34.37 6.71 -2.83
CA GLY A 301 34.61 6.50 -1.39
C GLY A 301 34.31 7.71 -0.49
N ASP A 302 33.73 8.79 -1.04
CA ASP A 302 33.35 9.98 -0.28
C ASP A 302 31.83 10.20 -0.32
N PRO A 303 31.06 9.54 0.57
CA PRO A 303 29.61 9.71 0.65
C PRO A 303 29.19 11.14 1.06
N THR A 304 30.04 11.86 1.79
CA THR A 304 29.73 13.23 2.25
C THR A 304 29.72 14.20 1.06
N ALA A 305 30.69 14.08 0.16
CA ALA A 305 30.72 14.86 -1.08
C ALA A 305 29.52 14.54 -2.00
N VAL A 306 29.12 13.27 -2.07
CA VAL A 306 27.93 12.85 -2.84
C VAL A 306 26.66 13.48 -2.26
N GLU A 307 26.47 13.41 -0.95
CA GLU A 307 25.31 13.98 -0.26
C GLU A 307 25.24 15.51 -0.41
N ALA A 308 26.37 16.20 -0.24
CA ALA A 308 26.46 17.64 -0.45
C ALA A 308 26.14 18.03 -1.92
N GLY A 309 26.65 17.25 -2.88
CA GLY A 309 26.36 17.44 -4.31
C GLY A 309 24.88 17.24 -4.63
N LEU A 310 24.26 16.19 -4.11
CA LEU A 310 22.83 15.93 -4.28
C LEU A 310 21.95 17.00 -3.63
N THR A 311 22.36 17.52 -2.47
CA THR A 311 21.67 18.63 -1.81
C THR A 311 21.70 19.88 -2.68
N ALA A 312 22.87 20.24 -3.20
CA ALA A 312 23.02 21.38 -4.11
C ALA A 312 22.23 21.19 -5.41
N TRP A 313 22.25 19.97 -5.97
CA TRP A 313 21.47 19.64 -7.16
C TRP A 313 19.96 19.77 -6.90
N SER A 314 19.46 19.24 -5.77
CA SER A 314 18.03 19.30 -5.42
C SER A 314 17.57 20.73 -5.14
N ALA A 315 18.44 21.58 -4.58
CA ALA A 315 18.13 23.01 -4.43
C ALA A 315 18.02 23.74 -5.78
N ALA A 316 18.80 23.33 -6.78
CA ALA A 316 18.74 23.87 -8.15
C ALA A 316 17.61 23.25 -9.01
N HIS A 317 17.14 22.06 -8.64
CA HIS A 317 16.07 21.32 -9.32
C HIS A 317 15.00 20.95 -8.29
N PRO A 318 14.12 21.90 -7.90
CA PRO A 318 13.08 21.61 -6.92
C PRO A 318 12.22 20.42 -7.34
N THR A 319 11.91 19.54 -6.39
CA THR A 319 11.04 18.38 -6.64
C THR A 319 9.65 18.87 -7.06
N PRO A 320 9.09 18.37 -8.18
CA PRO A 320 7.71 18.67 -8.53
C PRO A 320 6.74 17.95 -7.58
N GLU A 321 5.50 18.43 -7.50
CA GLU A 321 4.47 17.81 -6.67
C GLU A 321 3.51 16.96 -7.52
N ALA A 322 3.22 15.76 -7.04
CA ALA A 322 2.07 14.98 -7.50
C ALA A 322 0.80 15.59 -6.92
N THR A 323 -0.32 15.44 -7.61
CA THR A 323 -1.60 16.07 -7.24
C THR A 323 -2.73 15.05 -7.15
N LEU A 324 -3.86 15.47 -6.58
CA LEU A 324 -5.10 14.68 -6.65
C LEU A 324 -5.52 14.34 -8.09
N ALA A 325 -5.30 15.25 -9.04
CA ALA A 325 -5.63 15.02 -10.44
C ALA A 325 -4.79 13.90 -11.06
N ASP A 326 -3.52 13.78 -10.66
CA ASP A 326 -2.64 12.69 -11.09
C ASP A 326 -3.22 11.33 -10.62
N VAL A 327 -3.63 11.22 -9.35
CA VAL A 327 -4.26 10.01 -8.79
C VAL A 327 -5.57 9.66 -9.52
N VAL A 328 -6.45 10.65 -9.74
CA VAL A 328 -7.72 10.47 -10.45
C VAL A 328 -7.48 10.00 -11.89
N ALA A 329 -6.44 10.49 -12.57
CA ALA A 329 -6.09 10.05 -13.92
C ALA A 329 -5.75 8.55 -13.97
N HIS A 330 -4.99 8.06 -12.98
CA HIS A 330 -4.70 6.63 -12.87
C HIS A 330 -5.97 5.80 -12.61
N ILE A 331 -6.84 6.21 -11.68
CA ILE A 331 -8.11 5.53 -11.39
C ILE A 331 -9.00 5.46 -12.64
N GLN A 332 -9.15 6.57 -13.35
CA GLN A 332 -9.97 6.65 -14.57
C GLN A 332 -9.42 5.77 -15.69
N HIS A 333 -8.09 5.74 -15.87
CA HIS A 333 -7.46 4.90 -16.87
C HIS A 333 -7.66 3.40 -16.57
N VAL A 334 -7.46 2.98 -15.32
CA VAL A 334 -7.73 1.57 -14.95
C VAL A 334 -9.20 1.25 -15.16
N ARG A 335 -10.14 2.11 -14.77
CA ARG A 335 -11.57 1.93 -15.08
C ARG A 335 -11.82 1.79 -16.58
N GLN A 336 -11.16 2.60 -17.42
CA GLN A 336 -11.37 2.59 -18.87
C GLN A 336 -10.87 1.29 -19.52
N VAL A 337 -9.73 0.75 -19.06
CA VAL A 337 -9.08 -0.42 -19.68
C VAL A 337 -9.53 -1.74 -19.06
N ALA A 338 -9.57 -1.81 -17.73
CA ALA A 338 -9.90 -3.01 -16.97
C ALA A 338 -11.40 -3.08 -16.62
N GLY A 339 -12.11 -1.97 -16.57
CA GLY A 339 -13.51 -1.90 -16.12
C GLY A 339 -13.65 -1.53 -14.64
N VAL A 340 -14.81 -0.94 -14.28
CA VAL A 340 -15.07 -0.42 -12.92
C VAL A 340 -15.04 -1.50 -11.83
N ASP A 341 -15.29 -2.75 -12.20
CA ASP A 341 -15.27 -3.89 -11.28
C ASP A 341 -13.84 -4.30 -10.88
N HIS A 342 -12.80 -3.71 -11.48
CA HIS A 342 -11.41 -4.12 -11.31
C HIS A 342 -10.53 -3.00 -10.74
N VAL A 343 -11.14 -2.01 -10.09
CA VAL A 343 -10.44 -0.88 -9.46
C VAL A 343 -10.65 -0.91 -7.95
N GLY A 344 -9.59 -0.66 -7.19
CA GLY A 344 -9.63 -0.49 -5.73
C GLY A 344 -8.65 0.58 -5.25
N LEU A 345 -8.42 0.64 -3.93
CA LEU A 345 -7.54 1.61 -3.27
C LEU A 345 -6.46 0.87 -2.47
N GLY A 346 -5.21 1.31 -2.60
CA GLY A 346 -4.05 0.70 -1.99
C GLY A 346 -2.95 1.72 -1.85
N ALA A 347 -3.11 2.61 -0.88
CA ALA A 347 -2.50 3.93 -0.87
C ALA A 347 -1.02 3.96 -0.49
N ASP A 348 -0.49 2.88 0.11
CA ASP A 348 0.92 2.77 0.50
C ASP A 348 1.27 3.71 1.67
N PHE A 349 0.28 4.01 2.52
CA PHE A 349 0.47 4.86 3.70
C PHE A 349 1.50 4.25 4.66
N ASP A 350 2.29 5.10 5.31
CA ASP A 350 3.45 4.74 6.14
C ASP A 350 4.59 3.97 5.41
N GLY A 351 4.41 3.60 4.13
CA GLY A 351 5.41 2.91 3.29
C GLY A 351 6.17 3.85 2.35
N ILE A 352 5.62 5.04 2.09
CA ILE A 352 6.18 6.06 1.20
C ILE A 352 6.62 7.32 1.95
N GLY A 353 7.67 7.98 1.47
CA GLY A 353 8.24 9.17 2.13
C GLY A 353 7.49 10.49 1.91
N SER A 354 6.49 10.52 1.01
CA SER A 354 5.68 11.71 0.72
C SER A 354 4.38 11.33 0.04
N LEU A 355 3.38 12.20 0.14
CA LEU A 355 2.05 12.04 -0.46
C LEU A 355 1.80 13.11 -1.53
N PRO A 356 0.80 12.92 -2.42
CA PRO A 356 0.34 13.97 -3.31
C PRO A 356 -0.13 15.22 -2.55
N GLU A 357 -0.03 16.38 -3.20
CA GLU A 357 -0.40 17.68 -2.63
C GLU A 357 -1.81 17.66 -2.02
N GLY A 358 -1.89 18.18 -0.79
CA GLY A 358 -3.13 18.27 -0.02
C GLY A 358 -3.54 16.97 0.68
N MET A 359 -2.78 15.87 0.54
CA MET A 359 -3.01 14.63 1.27
C MET A 359 -2.01 14.52 2.43
N THR A 360 -2.51 14.26 3.64
CA THR A 360 -1.69 14.19 4.87
C THR A 360 -1.71 12.80 5.50
N GLY A 361 -2.63 11.93 5.07
CA GLY A 361 -2.70 10.55 5.51
C GLY A 361 -3.97 9.84 5.06
N VAL A 362 -4.36 8.85 5.86
CA VAL A 362 -5.52 7.98 5.64
C VAL A 362 -6.87 8.73 5.60
N ASP A 363 -6.91 10.01 5.94
CA ASP A 363 -8.06 10.90 5.82
C ASP A 363 -8.26 11.47 4.39
N ALA A 364 -7.37 11.16 3.44
CA ALA A 364 -7.45 11.65 2.07
C ALA A 364 -8.56 11.01 1.21
N TYR A 365 -9.05 9.82 1.56
CA TYR A 365 -9.97 9.05 0.70
C TYR A 365 -11.28 9.76 0.32
N PRO A 366 -11.99 10.46 1.24
CA PRO A 366 -13.22 11.15 0.89
C PRO A 366 -13.02 12.16 -0.24
N ARG A 367 -11.86 12.84 -0.25
CA ARG A 367 -11.49 13.78 -1.29
C ARG A 367 -11.23 13.10 -2.63
N ILE A 368 -10.53 11.97 -2.62
CA ILE A 368 -10.28 11.16 -3.83
C ILE A 368 -11.60 10.72 -4.45
N LEU A 369 -12.48 10.12 -3.64
CA LEU A 369 -13.77 9.62 -4.10
C LEU A 369 -14.72 10.75 -4.53
N ALA A 370 -14.69 11.91 -3.87
CA ALA A 370 -15.47 13.08 -4.26
C ALA A 370 -15.02 13.59 -5.65
N ALA A 371 -13.71 13.64 -5.91
CA ALA A 371 -13.19 14.02 -7.22
C ALA A 371 -13.60 13.03 -8.32
N LEU A 372 -13.74 11.73 -8.00
CA LEU A 372 -14.30 10.75 -8.94
C LEU A 372 -15.79 11.02 -9.22
N MET A 373 -16.58 11.36 -8.20
CA MET A 373 -17.99 11.74 -8.38
C MET A 373 -18.13 12.98 -9.27
N ASP A 374 -17.27 14.00 -9.05
CA ASP A 374 -17.21 15.19 -9.91
C ASP A 374 -16.81 14.85 -11.36
N ALA A 375 -16.01 13.79 -11.54
CA ALA A 375 -15.65 13.22 -12.83
C ALA A 375 -16.68 12.20 -13.38
N GLY A 376 -17.90 12.16 -12.82
CA GLY A 376 -19.02 11.40 -13.34
C GLY A 376 -19.13 9.95 -12.84
N TRP A 377 -18.43 9.56 -11.76
CA TRP A 377 -18.65 8.28 -11.11
C TRP A 377 -19.98 8.27 -10.35
N THR A 378 -20.76 7.22 -10.52
CA THR A 378 -22.01 7.05 -9.77
C THR A 378 -21.71 6.57 -8.36
N GLU A 379 -22.67 6.71 -7.45
CA GLU A 379 -22.51 6.16 -6.09
C GLU A 379 -22.30 4.64 -6.09
N ALA A 380 -22.86 3.92 -7.07
CA ALA A 380 -22.60 2.50 -7.24
C ALA A 380 -21.14 2.24 -7.63
N ASP A 381 -20.56 3.07 -8.51
CA ASP A 381 -19.14 2.97 -8.85
C ASP A 381 -18.25 3.30 -7.64
N ILE A 382 -18.64 4.28 -6.81
CA ILE A 382 -17.92 4.63 -5.58
C ILE A 382 -17.94 3.48 -4.57
N ARG A 383 -19.07 2.77 -4.40
CA ARG A 383 -19.10 1.58 -3.53
C ARG A 383 -18.19 0.45 -4.03
N LYS A 384 -18.14 0.26 -5.35
CA LYS A 384 -17.25 -0.72 -6.01
C LYS A 384 -15.79 -0.47 -5.68
N ILE A 385 -15.28 0.73 -5.97
CA ILE A 385 -13.88 1.09 -5.70
C ILE A 385 -13.57 1.17 -4.20
N ALA A 386 -14.54 1.58 -3.37
CA ALA A 386 -14.35 1.65 -1.93
C ALA A 386 -14.07 0.27 -1.32
N GLY A 387 -14.82 -0.78 -1.69
CA GLY A 387 -14.54 -2.10 -1.13
C GLY A 387 -15.35 -3.26 -1.70
N GLU A 388 -16.48 -3.04 -2.38
CA GLU A 388 -17.29 -4.15 -2.92
C GLU A 388 -16.49 -4.99 -3.94
N ASN A 389 -15.59 -4.37 -4.73
CA ASN A 389 -14.72 -5.09 -5.66
C ASN A 389 -13.74 -6.01 -4.93
N LEU A 390 -13.09 -5.52 -3.86
CA LEU A 390 -12.14 -6.33 -3.09
C LEU A 390 -12.85 -7.46 -2.35
N LEU A 391 -14.02 -7.21 -1.76
CA LEU A 391 -14.83 -8.26 -1.13
C LEU A 391 -15.27 -9.33 -2.14
N ARG A 392 -15.60 -8.96 -3.38
CA ARG A 392 -15.85 -9.93 -4.45
C ARG A 392 -14.63 -10.81 -4.71
N VAL A 393 -13.45 -10.19 -4.86
CA VAL A 393 -12.19 -10.91 -5.10
C VAL A 393 -11.86 -11.86 -3.95
N MET A 394 -11.96 -11.41 -2.71
CA MET A 394 -11.76 -12.25 -1.53
C MET A 394 -12.69 -13.48 -1.53
N ARG A 395 -13.99 -13.28 -1.79
CA ARG A 395 -14.95 -14.40 -1.88
C ARG A 395 -14.63 -15.37 -3.01
N ALA A 396 -14.18 -14.88 -4.16
CA ALA A 396 -13.78 -15.73 -5.28
C ALA A 396 -12.54 -16.57 -4.94
N VAL A 397 -11.57 -15.99 -4.23
CA VAL A 397 -10.37 -16.67 -3.75
C VAL A 397 -10.71 -17.73 -2.69
N GLU A 398 -11.59 -17.41 -1.75
CA GLU A 398 -12.14 -18.36 -0.77
C GLU A 398 -12.88 -19.51 -1.44
N ALA A 399 -13.69 -19.23 -2.47
CA ALA A 399 -14.40 -20.25 -3.24
C ALA A 399 -13.45 -21.16 -4.03
N ALA A 400 -12.39 -20.60 -4.64
CA ALA A 400 -11.36 -21.37 -5.32
C ALA A 400 -10.66 -22.33 -4.33
N ALA A 401 -10.27 -21.83 -3.16
CA ALA A 401 -9.69 -22.67 -2.09
C ALA A 401 -10.65 -23.78 -1.62
N ALA A 402 -11.93 -23.47 -1.45
CA ALA A 402 -12.95 -24.45 -1.07
C ALA A 402 -13.08 -25.56 -2.13
N SER A 403 -13.01 -25.22 -3.42
CA SER A 403 -13.05 -26.21 -4.50
C SER A 403 -11.83 -27.15 -4.51
N LYS A 404 -10.71 -26.70 -3.92
CA LYS A 404 -9.44 -27.41 -3.81
C LYS A 404 -9.23 -28.09 -2.44
N ALA A 405 -10.23 -28.10 -1.55
CA ALA A 405 -10.08 -28.59 -0.18
C ALA A 405 -9.67 -30.09 -0.08
N SER A 406 -9.91 -30.89 -1.13
CA SER A 406 -9.49 -32.30 -1.20
C SER A 406 -8.08 -32.50 -1.78
N GLU A 407 -7.47 -31.46 -2.35
CA GLU A 407 -6.12 -31.51 -2.89
C GLU A 407 -5.10 -31.59 -1.74
N ARG A 408 -4.06 -32.41 -1.94
CA ARG A 408 -2.97 -32.51 -0.96
C ARG A 408 -2.09 -31.26 -1.04
N PRO A 409 -1.55 -30.77 0.09
CA PRO A 409 -0.57 -29.69 0.07
C PRO A 409 0.65 -30.08 -0.78
N SER A 410 1.13 -29.14 -1.60
CA SER A 410 2.34 -29.37 -2.38
C SER A 410 3.56 -29.49 -1.45
N LEU A 411 4.46 -30.41 -1.82
CA LEU A 411 5.78 -30.62 -1.22
C LEU A 411 6.90 -30.28 -2.21
N ALA A 412 6.57 -29.56 -3.28
CA ALA A 412 7.55 -29.08 -4.25
C ALA A 412 8.64 -28.25 -3.54
N LYS A 413 9.83 -28.29 -4.13
CA LYS A 413 11.00 -27.54 -3.68
C LYS A 413 11.60 -26.85 -4.91
N PRO A 414 12.32 -25.73 -4.74
CA PRO A 414 13.08 -25.17 -5.84
C PRO A 414 14.02 -26.22 -6.41
N THR A 415 13.99 -26.39 -7.72
CA THR A 415 15.04 -27.14 -8.41
C THR A 415 16.33 -26.35 -8.30
N ALA A 416 17.45 -27.00 -7.97
CA ALA A 416 18.76 -26.38 -8.12
C ALA A 416 18.94 -26.02 -9.60
N GLY A 417 18.89 -24.71 -9.89
CA GLY A 417 19.12 -24.16 -11.23
C GLY A 417 20.60 -24.21 -11.61
#